data_AF-A0A957K0L5-F1
#
_entry.id   AF-A0A957K0L5-F1
#
_cell.length_a   1.000
_cell.length_b   1.000
_cell.length_c   1.000
_cell.angle_alpha   90.00
_cell.angle_beta   90.00
_cell.angle_gamma   90.00
#
_symmetry.space_group_name_H-M   'P 1'
#
loop_
_entity.id
_entity.type
_entity.pdbx_description
1 polymer ?
#
loop_
_entity_poly.entity_id
_entity_poly.type
_entity_poly.pdbx_seq_one_letter_code
_entity_poly.pdbx_strand_id
1 'polypeptide(L)'
;EILFRALLFRLFEEWLGSWMALGISALFFGFAHGANPNATVVSSAAIALEAGLLLAAAYMVTRRLWLAAGIHLAWNFVQGGIFGVAVSGIAQTGLLEANLSGPELLSGGEFGAEASLVAVIFCLLLAVAFLYQARNKFVPAPWQRQKSAL
;
A
#
# COMPACT_ATOMS: atom_id res chain seq x y z
N GLU A 1 1.57 -6.74 6.91
CA GLU A 1 0.54 -7.51 6.17
C GLU A 1 -0.51 -8.25 7.01
N ILE A 2 -0.17 -8.96 8.10
CA ILE A 2 -1.18 -9.69 8.89
C ILE A 2 -2.31 -8.78 9.37
N LEU A 3 -1.98 -7.69 10.08
CA LEU A 3 -2.96 -6.72 10.56
C LEU A 3 -3.80 -6.12 9.43
N PHE A 4 -3.15 -5.57 8.40
CA PHE A 4 -3.85 -4.84 7.34
C PHE A 4 -4.62 -5.73 6.37
N ARG A 5 -4.08 -6.89 5.98
CA ARG A 5 -4.64 -7.74 4.91
C ARG A 5 -5.38 -8.95 5.45
N ALA A 6 -4.85 -9.62 6.48
CA ALA A 6 -5.50 -10.79 7.06
C ALA A 6 -6.67 -10.41 7.97
N LEU A 7 -6.55 -9.32 8.73
CA LEU A 7 -7.57 -8.87 9.67
C LEU A 7 -8.44 -7.74 9.09
N LEU A 8 -7.88 -6.54 8.95
CA LEU A 8 -8.66 -5.34 8.59
C LEU A 8 -9.35 -5.49 7.23
N PHE A 9 -8.61 -5.81 6.17
CA PHE A 9 -9.18 -5.94 4.83
C PHE A 9 -10.26 -7.02 4.78
N ARG A 10 -10.02 -8.21 5.36
CA ARG A 10 -11.02 -9.30 5.36
C ARG A 10 -12.29 -8.90 6.09
N LEU A 11 -12.16 -8.32 7.29
CA LEU A 11 -13.30 -7.91 8.10
C LEU A 11 -14.18 -6.90 7.34
N PHE A 12 -13.56 -5.86 6.78
CA PHE A 12 -14.30 -4.85 6.02
C PHE A 12 -14.85 -5.38 4.70
N GLU A 13 -14.18 -6.34 4.05
CA GLU A 13 -14.69 -6.93 2.81
C GLU A 13 -15.96 -7.76 3.06
N GLU A 14 -16.02 -8.48 4.17
CA GLU A 14 -17.22 -9.22 4.58
C GLU A 14 -18.39 -8.27 4.85
N TRP A 15 -18.13 -7.12 5.46
CA TRP A 15 -19.18 -6.17 5.87
C TRP A 15 -19.59 -5.21 4.75
N LEU A 16 -18.65 -4.76 3.93
CA LEU A 16 -18.81 -3.59 3.05
C LEU A 16 -18.47 -3.88 1.58
N GLY A 17 -17.98 -5.08 1.28
CA GLY A 17 -17.51 -5.44 -0.06
C GLY A 17 -16.10 -4.93 -0.38
N SER A 18 -15.55 -5.42 -1.50
CA SER A 18 -14.13 -5.26 -1.83
C SER A 18 -13.70 -3.82 -2.05
N TRP A 19 -14.53 -2.97 -2.68
CA TRP A 19 -14.16 -1.58 -2.97
C TRP A 19 -14.01 -0.74 -1.70
N MET A 20 -14.95 -0.89 -0.76
CA MET A 20 -14.86 -0.19 0.52
C MET A 20 -13.71 -0.73 1.36
N ALA A 21 -13.51 -2.06 1.40
CA ALA A 21 -12.38 -2.67 2.10
C ALA A 21 -11.03 -2.20 1.57
N LEU A 22 -10.88 -2.06 0.25
CA LEU A 22 -9.69 -1.53 -0.40
C LEU A 22 -9.37 -0.11 0.08
N GLY A 23 -10.35 0.80 -0.02
CA GLY A 23 -10.19 2.19 0.40
C GLY A 23 -9.90 2.31 1.90
N ILE A 24 -10.67 1.62 2.75
CA ILE A 24 -10.49 1.66 4.20
C ILE A 24 -9.12 1.10 4.59
N SER A 25 -8.73 -0.07 4.06
CA SER A 25 -7.43 -0.69 4.37
C SER A 25 -6.27 0.23 3.99
N ALA A 26 -6.34 0.90 2.83
CA ALA A 26 -5.34 1.88 2.39
C ALA A 26 -5.27 3.11 3.29
N LEU A 27 -6.42 3.68 3.68
CA LEU A 27 -6.47 4.82 4.60
C LEU A 27 -5.87 4.49 5.98
N PHE A 28 -6.22 3.32 6.54
CA PHE A 28 -5.63 2.85 7.79
C PHE A 28 -4.12 2.65 7.67
N PHE A 29 -3.65 2.19 6.50
CA PHE A 29 -2.22 2.04 6.24
C PHE A 29 -1.51 3.40 6.29
N GLY A 30 -1.99 4.41 5.57
CA GLY A 30 -1.41 5.76 5.63
C GLY A 30 -1.49 6.39 7.01
N PHE A 31 -2.63 6.23 7.70
CA PHE A 31 -2.81 6.72 9.06
C PHE A 31 -1.78 6.14 10.04
N ALA A 32 -1.52 4.83 9.97
CA ALA A 32 -0.53 4.18 10.81
C ALA A 32 0.89 4.74 10.60
N HIS A 33 1.21 5.19 9.39
CA HIS A 33 2.51 5.81 9.07
C HIS A 33 2.58 7.30 9.42
N GLY A 34 1.46 7.93 9.79
CA GLY A 34 1.44 9.32 10.25
C GLY A 34 2.17 9.53 11.59
N ALA A 35 2.45 8.46 12.33
CA ALA A 35 3.23 8.49 13.57
C ALA A 35 4.75 8.32 13.34
N ASN A 36 5.18 8.09 12.10
CA ASN A 36 6.60 7.92 11.80
C ASN A 36 7.34 9.27 11.81
N PRO A 37 8.67 9.25 12.03
CA PRO A 37 9.48 10.44 11.82
C PRO A 37 9.28 11.01 10.41
N ASN A 38 9.33 12.33 10.28
CA ASN A 38 9.23 13.03 8.99
C ASN A 38 7.94 12.76 8.20
N ALA A 39 6.92 12.18 8.84
CA ALA A 39 5.61 12.01 8.26
C ALA A 39 4.88 13.35 8.15
N THR A 40 4.27 13.58 7.00
CA THR A 40 3.37 14.70 6.75
C THR A 40 2.03 14.16 6.27
N VAL A 41 0.99 15.02 6.24
CA VAL A 41 -0.29 14.64 5.63
C VAL A 41 -0.09 14.17 4.18
N VAL A 42 0.85 14.79 3.45
CA VAL A 42 1.15 14.43 2.06
C VAL A 42 1.84 13.06 1.98
N SER A 43 2.84 12.78 2.82
CA SER A 43 3.53 11.48 2.77
C SER A 43 2.66 10.34 3.27
N SER A 44 1.82 10.58 4.29
CA SER A 44 0.81 9.61 4.75
C SER A 44 -0.25 9.32 3.68
N ALA A 45 -0.67 10.34 2.92
CA ALA A 45 -1.57 10.15 1.78
C ALA A 45 -0.86 9.41 0.63
N ALA A 46 0.40 9.74 0.35
CA ALA A 46 1.20 9.09 -0.67
C ALA A 46 1.34 7.58 -0.38
N ILE A 47 1.75 7.20 0.83
CA ILE A 47 1.93 5.78 1.19
C ILE A 47 0.61 5.00 1.33
N ALA A 48 -0.52 5.68 1.64
CA ALA A 48 -1.84 5.07 1.54
C ALA A 48 -2.17 4.69 0.09
N LEU A 49 -1.88 5.57 -0.87
CA LEU A 49 -2.15 5.33 -2.29
C LEU A 49 -1.16 4.33 -2.89
N GLU A 50 0.13 4.48 -2.58
CA GLU A 50 1.24 3.70 -3.09
C GLU A 50 1.20 2.27 -2.51
N ALA A 51 1.67 2.04 -1.29
CA ALA A 51 1.70 0.72 -0.68
C ALA A 51 0.32 0.23 -0.22
N GLY A 52 -0.53 1.13 0.30
CA GLY A 52 -1.84 0.77 0.84
C GLY A 52 -2.72 0.07 -0.20
N LEU A 53 -2.92 0.71 -1.36
CA LEU A 53 -3.71 0.15 -2.47
C LEU A 53 -2.99 -1.00 -3.18
N LEU A 54 -1.69 -0.87 -3.47
CA LEU A 54 -0.93 -1.91 -4.17
C LEU A 54 -0.99 -3.26 -3.45
N LEU A 55 -0.68 -3.27 -2.15
CA LEU A 55 -0.60 -4.50 -1.38
C LEU A 55 -1.99 -5.10 -1.12
N ALA A 56 -3.02 -4.26 -0.97
CA ALA A 56 -4.40 -4.74 -0.89
C ALA A 56 -4.85 -5.36 -2.24
N ALA A 57 -4.57 -4.71 -3.37
CA ALA A 57 -4.84 -5.26 -4.70
C ALA A 57 -4.11 -6.58 -4.95
N ALA A 58 -2.81 -6.66 -4.59
CA ALA A 58 -2.02 -7.88 -4.69
C ALA A 58 -2.60 -9.02 -3.82
N TYR A 59 -3.05 -8.71 -2.60
CA TYR A 59 -3.75 -9.67 -1.77
C TYR A 59 -5.04 -10.18 -2.44
N MET A 60 -5.83 -9.31 -3.09
CA MET A 60 -7.07 -9.71 -3.77
C MET A 60 -6.84 -10.70 -4.93
N VAL A 61 -5.69 -10.65 -5.59
CA VAL A 61 -5.32 -11.59 -6.66
C VAL A 61 -5.23 -13.02 -6.14
N THR A 62 -4.59 -13.25 -5.00
CA THR A 62 -4.30 -14.62 -4.52
C THR A 62 -5.15 -15.04 -3.33
N ARG A 63 -5.75 -14.08 -2.61
CA ARG A 63 -6.39 -14.25 -1.28
C ARG A 63 -5.46 -14.86 -0.23
N ARG A 64 -4.15 -14.79 -0.47
CA ARG A 64 -3.08 -15.31 0.38
C ARG A 64 -2.12 -14.16 0.72
N LEU A 65 -1.51 -14.23 1.90
CA LEU A 65 -0.62 -13.17 2.37
C LEU A 65 0.72 -13.14 1.62
N TRP A 66 1.15 -14.27 1.06
CA TRP A 66 2.50 -14.41 0.48
C TRP A 66 2.83 -13.37 -0.59
N LEU A 67 1.91 -13.07 -1.51
CA LEU A 67 2.19 -12.10 -2.57
C LEU A 67 2.36 -10.68 -2.01
N ALA A 68 1.40 -10.22 -1.19
CA ALA A 68 1.48 -8.90 -0.56
C ALA A 68 2.69 -8.79 0.37
N ALA A 69 2.95 -9.82 1.19
CA ALA A 69 4.10 -9.83 2.10
C ALA A 69 5.43 -9.85 1.33
N GLY A 70 5.51 -10.61 0.24
CA GLY A 70 6.69 -10.64 -0.62
C GLY A 70 6.98 -9.28 -1.27
N ILE A 71 5.96 -8.61 -1.81
CA ILE A 71 6.11 -7.26 -2.39
C ILE A 71 6.55 -6.27 -1.32
N HIS A 72 5.88 -6.25 -0.17
CA HIS A 72 6.20 -5.33 0.93
C HIS A 72 7.63 -5.54 1.44
N LEU A 73 7.99 -6.81 1.71
CA LEU A 73 9.35 -7.15 2.15
C LEU A 73 10.39 -6.78 1.10
N ALA A 74 10.15 -7.10 -0.18
CA ALA A 74 11.06 -6.75 -1.26
C ALA A 74 11.27 -5.25 -1.36
N TRP A 75 10.20 -4.45 -1.25
CA TRP A 75 10.28 -3.00 -1.27
C TRP A 75 11.15 -2.46 -0.13
N ASN A 76 10.84 -2.80 1.12
CA ASN A 76 11.61 -2.36 2.28
C ASN A 76 13.06 -2.85 2.24
N PHE A 77 13.28 -4.10 1.83
CA PHE A 77 14.62 -4.67 1.73
C PHE A 77 15.46 -3.97 0.65
N VAL A 78 14.89 -3.70 -0.52
CA VAL A 78 15.63 -3.02 -1.60
C VAL A 78 15.87 -1.56 -1.24
N GLN A 79 14.84 -0.82 -0.82
CA GLN A 79 14.97 0.61 -0.49
C GLN A 79 15.88 0.85 0.71
N GLY A 80 15.63 0.18 1.83
CA GLY A 80 16.38 0.35 3.07
C GLY A 80 17.64 -0.52 3.12
N GLY A 81 17.48 -1.83 2.95
CA GLY A 81 18.56 -2.80 3.11
C GLY A 81 19.62 -2.77 2.01
N ILE A 82 19.25 -2.49 0.76
CA ILE A 82 20.22 -2.37 -0.34
C ILE A 82 20.65 -0.92 -0.50
N PHE A 83 19.72 0.01 -0.71
CA PHE A 83 20.05 1.39 -1.07
C PHE A 83 20.29 2.33 0.13
N GLY A 84 19.96 1.93 1.36
CA GLY A 84 20.15 2.80 2.54
C GLY A 84 19.22 4.01 2.57
N VAL A 85 18.17 4.02 1.75
CA VAL A 85 17.18 5.10 1.71
C VAL A 85 16.21 4.91 2.87
N ALA A 86 15.79 6.02 3.51
CA ALA A 86 14.79 5.99 4.57
C ALA A 86 13.54 5.23 4.11
N VAL A 87 13.00 4.36 4.97
CA VAL A 87 11.76 3.61 4.71
C VAL A 87 10.68 4.22 5.59
N SER A 88 9.74 4.90 4.94
CA SER A 88 8.61 5.58 5.56
C SER A 88 9.02 6.52 6.68
N GLY A 89 10.08 7.30 6.45
CA GLY A 89 10.65 8.25 7.39
C GLY A 89 11.61 7.67 8.41
N ILE A 90 11.75 6.34 8.46
CA ILE A 90 12.69 5.67 9.35
C ILE A 90 14.03 5.54 8.63
N ALA A 91 15.06 6.17 9.18
CA ALA A 91 16.43 6.06 8.67
C ALA A 91 16.87 4.59 8.61
N GLN A 92 17.58 4.24 7.54
CA GLN A 92 18.06 2.88 7.29
C GLN A 92 19.57 2.88 7.09
N THR A 93 20.20 1.75 7.35
CA THR A 93 21.60 1.49 7.01
C THR A 93 21.62 0.34 6.03
N GLY A 94 21.87 0.65 4.76
CA GLY A 94 21.89 -0.31 3.68
C GLY A 94 23.29 -0.76 3.29
N LEU A 95 23.38 -1.66 2.32
CA LEU A 95 24.63 -2.05 1.66
C LEU A 95 25.28 -0.89 0.89
N LEU A 96 24.45 0.02 0.38
CA LEU A 96 24.83 1.27 -0.28
C LEU A 96 24.33 2.46 0.53
N GLU A 97 24.96 3.61 0.33
CA GLU A 97 24.54 4.90 0.86
C GLU A 97 23.96 5.76 -0.28
N ALA A 98 22.79 5.38 -0.79
CA ALA A 98 22.15 6.15 -1.86
C ALA A 98 21.57 7.45 -1.30
N ASN A 99 21.86 8.56 -1.96
CA ASN A 99 21.30 9.87 -1.63
C ASN A 99 20.32 10.31 -2.73
N LEU A 100 19.03 10.42 -2.39
CA LEU A 100 17.99 10.89 -3.31
C LEU A 100 17.96 12.43 -3.30
N SER A 101 18.76 13.05 -4.15
CA SER A 101 18.80 14.51 -4.31
C SER A 101 17.76 15.02 -5.32
N GLY A 102 17.26 16.25 -5.14
CA GLY A 102 16.34 16.93 -6.05
C GLY A 102 15.02 17.35 -5.38
N PRO A 103 14.00 17.75 -6.17
CA PRO A 103 12.71 18.15 -5.64
C PRO A 103 12.05 17.03 -4.82
N GLU A 104 11.48 17.36 -3.66
CA GLU A 104 10.83 16.38 -2.76
C GLU A 104 9.73 15.57 -3.45
N LEU A 105 9.04 16.18 -4.42
CA LEU A 105 8.02 15.49 -5.21
C LEU A 105 8.58 14.28 -6.00
N LEU A 106 9.88 14.32 -6.36
CA LEU A 106 10.54 13.24 -7.11
C LEU A 106 11.41 12.37 -6.20
N SER A 107 12.02 12.92 -5.15
CA SER A 107 12.87 12.15 -4.22
C SER A 107 12.09 11.48 -3.09
N GLY A 108 10.91 12.00 -2.74
CA GLY A 108 10.15 11.61 -1.55
C GLY A 108 10.66 12.26 -0.25
N GLY A 109 11.66 13.14 -0.34
CA GLY A 109 12.22 13.87 0.80
C GLY A 109 12.71 12.95 1.92
N GLU A 110 12.60 13.43 3.16
CA GLU A 110 13.04 12.67 4.34
C GLU A 110 12.15 11.47 4.68
N PHE A 111 10.94 11.39 4.11
CA PHE A 111 10.07 10.22 4.26
C PHE A 111 10.58 9.03 3.43
N GLY A 112 11.40 9.30 2.41
CA GLY A 112 11.94 8.29 1.50
C GLY A 112 11.11 8.12 0.23
N ALA A 113 11.57 7.25 -0.66
CA ALA A 113 11.06 7.13 -2.02
C ALA A 113 9.55 6.83 -2.11
N GLU A 114 8.96 6.25 -1.06
CA GLU A 114 7.52 5.95 -0.92
C GLU A 114 6.64 7.21 -1.00
N ALA A 115 7.17 8.37 -0.64
CA ALA A 115 6.46 9.65 -0.79
C ALA A 115 6.67 10.32 -2.17
N SER A 116 7.50 9.75 -3.05
CA SER A 116 7.73 10.30 -4.38
C SER A 116 6.55 10.06 -5.31
N LEU A 117 6.29 11.03 -6.19
CA LEU A 117 5.28 10.91 -7.24
C LEU A 117 5.58 9.74 -8.19
N VAL A 118 6.87 9.45 -8.41
CA VAL A 118 7.33 8.35 -9.26
C VAL A 118 6.89 7.01 -8.67
N ALA A 119 7.15 6.78 -7.37
CA ALA A 119 6.73 5.57 -6.68
C ALA A 119 5.20 5.45 -6.65
N VAL A 120 4.49 6.53 -6.30
CA VAL A 120 3.03 6.56 -6.25
C VAL A 120 2.42 6.17 -7.60
N ILE A 121 2.86 6.79 -8.70
CA ILE A 121 2.33 6.47 -10.03
C ILE A 121 2.61 5.02 -10.41
N PHE A 122 3.85 4.55 -10.21
CA PHE A 122 4.23 3.18 -10.55
C PHE A 122 3.40 2.15 -9.76
N CYS A 123 3.26 2.33 -8.45
CA CYS A 123 2.51 1.44 -7.58
C CYS A 123 1.01 1.49 -7.87
N LEU A 124 0.45 2.65 -8.23
CA LEU A 124 -0.95 2.75 -8.66
C LEU A 124 -1.21 2.02 -9.98
N LEU A 125 -0.29 2.10 -10.94
CA LEU A 125 -0.40 1.34 -12.20
C LEU A 125 -0.39 -0.17 -11.94
N LEU A 126 0.50 -0.63 -11.05
CA LEU A 126 0.52 -2.04 -10.62
C LEU A 126 -0.74 -2.43 -9.83
N ALA A 127 -1.24 -1.55 -8.95
CA ALA A 127 -2.48 -1.77 -8.23
C ALA A 127 -3.65 -1.96 -9.20
N VAL A 128 -3.78 -1.10 -10.21
CA VAL A 128 -4.79 -1.24 -11.27
C VAL A 128 -4.64 -2.55 -12.03
N ALA A 129 -3.42 -2.96 -12.38
CA ALA A 129 -3.18 -4.25 -13.04
C ALA A 129 -3.61 -5.44 -12.17
N PHE A 130 -3.29 -5.42 -10.88
CA PHE A 130 -3.74 -6.46 -9.93
C PHE A 130 -5.25 -6.44 -9.73
N LEU A 131 -5.88 -5.27 -9.64
CA LEU A 131 -7.33 -5.16 -9.55
C LEU A 131 -8.01 -5.70 -10.82
N TYR A 132 -7.46 -5.41 -11.99
CA TYR A 132 -7.93 -5.98 -13.24
C TYR A 132 -7.81 -7.52 -13.24
N GLN A 133 -6.71 -8.07 -12.74
CA GLN A 133 -6.53 -9.52 -12.61
C GLN A 133 -7.49 -10.12 -11.57
N ALA A 134 -7.80 -9.39 -10.50
CA ALA A 134 -8.69 -9.80 -9.42
C ALA A 134 -10.19 -9.52 -9.70
N ARG A 135 -10.56 -8.97 -10.86
CA ARG A 135 -11.94 -8.53 -11.18
C ARG A 135 -13.04 -9.57 -10.93
N ASN A 136 -12.75 -10.85 -11.16
CA ASN A 136 -13.70 -11.94 -10.95
C ASN A 136 -13.77 -12.42 -9.49
N LYS A 137 -12.97 -11.81 -8.61
CA LYS A 137 -12.89 -12.15 -7.18
C LYS A 137 -13.45 -11.03 -6.31
N PHE A 138 -14.06 -9.99 -6.89
CA PHE A 138 -14.66 -8.91 -6.11
C PHE A 138 -15.91 -9.39 -5.39
N VAL A 139 -16.01 -9.00 -4.13
CA VAL A 139 -17.10 -9.31 -3.23
C VAL A 139 -18.02 -8.10 -3.23
N PRO A 140 -19.27 -8.20 -3.74
CA PRO A 140 -20.22 -7.10 -3.65
C PRO A 140 -20.67 -6.93 -2.22
N ALA A 141 -21.04 -5.70 -1.87
CA ALA A 141 -21.52 -5.37 -0.54
C ALA A 141 -22.80 -6.17 -0.21
N PRO A 142 -23.00 -6.60 1.05
CA PRO A 142 -24.14 -7.44 1.43
C PRO A 142 -25.51 -6.86 1.02
N TRP A 143 -25.69 -5.54 1.13
CA TRP A 143 -26.92 -4.84 0.75
C TRP A 143 -27.17 -4.79 -0.77
N GLN A 144 -26.18 -5.07 -1.60
CA GLN A 144 -26.35 -5.21 -3.06
C GLN A 144 -26.83 -6.62 -3.43
N ARG A 145 -26.50 -7.64 -2.64
CA ARG A 145 -26.94 -9.04 -2.87
C ARG A 145 -28.43 -9.24 -2.61
N GLN A 146 -28.98 -8.53 -1.63
CA GLN A 146 -30.40 -8.63 -1.28
C GLN A 146 -31.33 -8.08 -2.37
N LYS A 147 -30.87 -7.09 -3.17
CA LYS A 147 -31.66 -6.53 -4.28
C LYS A 147 -31.79 -7.45 -5.49
N SER A 148 -30.92 -8.46 -5.63
CA SER A 148 -30.97 -9.44 -6.73
C SER A 148 -31.82 -10.67 -6.42
N ALA A 149 -32.35 -10.79 -5.20
CA ALA A 149 -33.17 -11.92 -4.75
C ALA A 149 -34.66 -11.57 -4.56
N LEU A 150 -35.06 -10.35 -4.92
CA LEU A 150 -36.43 -9.83 -4.97
C LEU A 150 -36.78 -9.51 -6.42
#